data_AF-D5QAM4-F1
#
_entry.id   AF-D5QAM4-F1
#
_cell.length_a   1.000
_cell.length_b   1.000
_cell.length_c   1.000
_cell.angle_alpha   90.00
_cell.angle_beta   90.00
_cell.angle_gamma   90.00
#
_symmetry.space_group_name_H-M   'P 1'
#
loop_
_entity.id
_entity.type
_entity.pdbx_description
1 polymer ?
#
loop_
_entity_poly.entity_id
_entity_poly.type
_entity_poly.pdbx_seq_one_letter_code
_entity_poly.pdbx_strand_id
1 'polypeptide(L)'
;MSEHPITLMTRHEDGHSVGMTTSSGVDRRFRLMGGLSCRSSRAVAIVSMVGCLLTGCNTLPSSGPAQADIVSQQADRHKNSLGFKIEPVTDQVASWLSEEKPPLLSTLNTTSYTPTHNDRLGPGDHLAISVYEIGNGVFTGGVATASATEPGTLTTLNGVGGAPPIGAVQTNLPVVEVNDDGNILIPYAGQVHVAGLTISEISQRINNSLKHISTRPAVIVRPVLDETNVVMVYGNVLKSGRIPLTPNQERVLDVVALAGGPKQLSEDTLVQLTRGDRVVQAPLKLIEQTPEQDIPLQPGDRMELLSEPRTFTVFGASSKVTEVAFGTPQVSLAEALSRVGGVSDGQGDPNAVYLFRFEDRNIATKLGLQMDAGQENIPVVYHLDLMNTQDYFLAQKIPMKNRDLIYVANAKINDFNKFFNLLSTIISPGITAAWLAK
;
A
#
# COMPACT_ATOMS: atom_id res chain seq x y z
N MET A 1 26.79 -34.98 28.28
CA MET A 1 26.22 -36.10 29.05
C MET A 1 24.77 -36.23 28.59
N SER A 2 24.32 -37.19 27.79
CA SER A 2 24.80 -38.54 27.47
C SER A 2 24.45 -38.82 26.00
N GLU A 3 25.46 -39.22 25.22
CA GLU A 3 25.30 -39.93 23.96
C GLU A 3 24.93 -41.39 24.24
N HIS A 4 24.25 -42.08 23.31
CA HIS A 4 24.42 -43.51 23.05
C HIS A 4 23.86 -43.91 21.67
N PRO A 5 24.37 -44.99 21.05
CA PRO A 5 24.78 -44.96 19.65
C PRO A 5 24.07 -45.97 18.74
N ILE A 6 24.36 -45.79 17.44
CA ILE A 6 24.02 -46.61 16.27
C ILE A 6 24.70 -47.99 16.36
N THR A 7 23.97 -49.06 16.04
CA THR A 7 24.52 -50.40 15.77
C THR A 7 24.13 -50.86 14.36
N LEU A 8 25.15 -50.94 13.49
CA LEU A 8 25.15 -51.62 12.20
C LEU A 8 25.44 -53.11 12.43
N MET A 9 24.66 -54.00 11.81
CA MET A 9 25.04 -55.40 11.66
C MET A 9 25.09 -55.75 10.18
N THR A 10 26.31 -55.93 9.67
CA THR A 10 26.63 -56.59 8.42
C THR A 10 26.63 -58.10 8.66
N ARG A 11 26.09 -58.88 7.71
CA ARG A 11 26.44 -60.30 7.58
C ARG A 11 26.59 -60.66 6.10
N HIS A 12 27.85 -60.92 5.76
CA HIS A 12 28.34 -61.63 4.59
C HIS A 12 27.96 -63.11 4.73
N GLU A 13 27.55 -63.77 3.65
CA GLU A 13 27.97 -65.15 3.35
C GLU A 13 27.66 -65.55 1.91
N ASP A 14 28.62 -66.28 1.37
CA ASP A 14 28.94 -66.47 -0.03
C ASP A 14 28.18 -67.62 -0.70
N GLY A 15 28.05 -67.50 -2.03
CA GLY A 15 28.56 -68.49 -2.97
C GLY A 15 27.87 -69.86 -3.06
N HIS A 16 27.24 -70.12 -4.21
CA HIS A 16 27.41 -71.41 -4.88
C HIS A 16 27.37 -71.27 -6.40
N SER A 17 28.25 -72.04 -7.02
CA SER A 17 28.75 -71.95 -8.37
C SER A 17 28.43 -73.22 -9.14
N VAL A 18 28.25 -73.07 -10.46
CA VAL A 18 28.56 -74.03 -11.54
C VAL A 18 27.59 -75.21 -11.76
N GLY A 19 27.19 -75.34 -13.04
CA GLY A 19 26.59 -76.54 -13.61
C GLY A 19 26.38 -76.43 -15.12
N MET A 20 27.46 -76.47 -15.90
CA MET A 20 27.41 -76.77 -17.34
C MET A 20 26.96 -78.22 -17.55
N THR A 21 26.06 -78.46 -18.50
CA THR A 21 26.01 -79.74 -19.21
C THR A 21 25.53 -79.56 -20.65
N THR A 22 26.27 -80.15 -21.56
CA THR A 22 26.14 -80.18 -23.02
C THR A 22 25.47 -81.48 -23.52
N SER A 23 25.13 -81.50 -24.81
CA SER A 23 24.79 -82.66 -25.68
C SER A 23 23.31 -83.08 -25.65
N SER A 24 22.58 -83.39 -26.73
CA SER A 24 22.80 -83.71 -28.16
C SER A 24 21.42 -83.55 -28.84
N GLY A 25 21.25 -82.94 -30.02
CA GLY A 25 21.55 -83.54 -31.32
C GLY A 25 20.39 -84.43 -31.83
N VAL A 26 19.46 -83.89 -32.62
CA VAL A 26 18.76 -84.64 -33.69
C VAL A 26 18.50 -83.73 -34.90
N ASP A 27 18.94 -84.27 -36.01
CA ASP A 27 19.00 -83.82 -37.39
C ASP A 27 17.61 -83.80 -38.06
N ARG A 28 17.32 -82.78 -38.89
CA ARG A 28 16.39 -82.91 -40.03
C ARG A 28 16.63 -81.80 -41.05
N ARG A 29 17.42 -82.19 -42.05
CA ARG A 29 17.58 -81.53 -43.35
C ARG A 29 16.23 -81.23 -44.00
N PHE A 30 16.04 -80.00 -44.47
CA PHE A 30 15.12 -79.72 -45.58
C PHE A 30 15.77 -78.78 -46.59
N ARG A 31 15.61 -79.13 -47.86
CA ARG A 31 16.33 -78.65 -49.04
C ARG A 31 16.11 -77.16 -49.34
N LEU A 32 17.18 -76.57 -49.88
CA LEU A 32 17.17 -75.35 -50.69
C LEU A 32 16.13 -75.40 -51.81
N MET A 33 15.41 -74.30 -51.99
CA MET A 33 14.91 -73.87 -53.30
C MET A 33 14.90 -72.34 -53.39
N GLY A 34 15.53 -71.84 -54.46
CA GLY A 34 15.05 -70.72 -55.28
C GLY A 34 14.95 -69.35 -54.63
N GLY A 35 15.88 -68.46 -54.98
CA GLY A 35 15.86 -67.07 -54.57
C GLY A 35 14.67 -66.27 -55.10
N LEU A 36 14.43 -65.11 -54.49
CA LEU A 36 13.75 -63.98 -55.12
C LEU A 36 14.11 -62.69 -54.34
N SER A 37 14.61 -61.72 -55.09
CA SER A 37 14.45 -60.26 -54.94
C SER A 37 14.64 -59.60 -53.56
N CYS A 38 15.86 -59.07 -53.41
CA CYS A 38 16.20 -57.92 -52.57
C CYS A 38 15.44 -56.65 -53.03
N ARG A 39 14.18 -56.46 -52.61
CA ARG A 39 13.44 -55.19 -52.81
C ARG A 39 12.50 -54.79 -51.67
N SER A 40 12.24 -55.65 -50.67
CA SER A 40 11.33 -55.34 -49.55
C SER A 40 12.01 -54.74 -48.31
N SER A 41 13.33 -54.90 -48.15
CA SER A 41 14.04 -54.41 -46.95
C SER A 41 14.17 -52.89 -46.88
N ARG A 42 14.07 -52.17 -48.00
CA ARG A 42 14.11 -50.70 -48.02
C ARG A 42 12.78 -50.05 -47.64
N ALA A 43 11.65 -50.70 -47.96
CA ALA A 43 10.33 -50.16 -47.65
C ALA A 43 10.01 -50.25 -46.15
N VAL A 44 10.40 -51.34 -45.48
CA VAL A 44 10.19 -51.50 -44.02
C VAL A 44 11.10 -50.57 -43.22
N ALA A 45 12.33 -50.34 -43.68
CA ALA A 45 13.26 -49.40 -43.03
C ALA A 45 12.77 -47.94 -43.14
N ILE A 46 12.18 -47.54 -44.27
CA ILE A 46 11.65 -46.17 -44.45
C ILE A 46 10.39 -45.95 -43.62
N VAL A 47 9.49 -46.95 -43.51
CA VAL A 47 8.29 -46.85 -42.66
C VAL A 47 8.67 -46.82 -41.17
N SER A 48 9.69 -47.57 -40.75
CA SER A 48 10.19 -47.53 -39.37
C SER A 48 10.95 -46.23 -39.05
N MET A 49 11.61 -45.62 -40.03
CA MET A 49 12.34 -44.35 -39.85
C MET A 49 11.39 -43.15 -39.82
N VAL A 50 10.26 -43.21 -40.53
CA VAL A 50 9.17 -42.21 -40.44
C VAL A 50 8.41 -42.34 -39.12
N GLY A 51 8.24 -43.55 -38.58
CA GLY A 51 7.64 -43.77 -37.25
C GLY A 51 8.45 -43.18 -36.10
N CYS A 52 9.79 -43.21 -36.17
CA CYS A 52 10.65 -42.62 -35.15
C CYS A 52 10.70 -41.08 -35.19
N LEU A 53 10.47 -40.45 -36.36
CA LEU A 53 10.45 -39.00 -36.49
C LEU A 53 9.16 -38.33 -35.95
N LEU A 54 8.13 -39.11 -35.60
CA LEU A 54 6.88 -38.63 -35.02
C LEU A 54 6.84 -38.65 -33.48
N THR A 55 7.89 -39.16 -32.82
CA THR A 55 7.93 -39.24 -31.34
C THR A 55 8.54 -38.01 -30.67
N GLY A 56 8.96 -37.00 -31.43
CA GLY A 56 9.55 -35.78 -30.90
C GLY A 56 8.78 -34.55 -31.35
N CYS A 57 7.75 -34.15 -30.59
CA CYS A 57 7.25 -32.77 -30.42
C CYS A 57 5.90 -32.82 -29.68
N ASN A 58 5.90 -33.09 -28.36
CA ASN A 58 4.67 -33.05 -27.56
C ASN A 58 4.61 -31.90 -26.55
N THR A 59 5.30 -30.80 -26.83
CA THR A 59 5.23 -29.58 -26.01
C THR A 59 5.02 -28.40 -26.94
N LEU A 60 3.76 -28.17 -27.32
CA LEU A 60 3.37 -26.90 -27.90
C LEU A 60 3.66 -25.78 -26.88
N PRO A 61 4.17 -24.61 -27.29
CA PRO A 61 4.33 -23.49 -26.38
C PRO A 61 2.96 -23.09 -25.82
N SER A 62 2.82 -23.11 -24.49
CA SER A 62 1.64 -22.60 -23.78
C SER A 62 1.99 -21.31 -23.04
N SER A 63 1.03 -20.41 -22.96
CA SER A 63 1.20 -19.12 -22.27
C SER A 63 1.12 -19.25 -20.73
N GLY A 64 1.05 -20.47 -20.19
CA GLY A 64 0.99 -20.77 -18.76
C GLY A 64 0.31 -22.11 -18.42
N PRO A 65 0.23 -22.46 -17.12
CA PRO A 65 -0.39 -23.71 -16.66
C PRO A 65 -1.91 -23.78 -16.96
N ALA A 66 -2.41 -25.00 -17.15
CA ALA A 66 -3.85 -25.27 -17.19
C ALA A 66 -4.41 -25.47 -15.77
N GLN A 67 -5.75 -25.48 -15.63
CA GLN A 67 -6.41 -25.73 -14.34
C GLN A 67 -5.89 -27.00 -13.63
N ALA A 68 -5.74 -28.10 -14.37
CA ALA A 68 -5.26 -29.37 -13.82
C ALA A 68 -3.83 -29.25 -13.23
N ASP A 69 -2.97 -28.45 -13.88
CA ASP A 69 -1.60 -28.23 -13.41
C ASP A 69 -1.61 -27.44 -12.10
N ILE A 70 -2.42 -26.38 -12.00
CA ILE A 70 -2.52 -25.54 -10.79
C ILE A 70 -3.06 -26.35 -9.60
N VAL A 71 -4.13 -27.11 -9.81
CA VAL A 71 -4.72 -27.97 -8.77
C VAL A 71 -3.75 -29.06 -8.32
N SER A 72 -3.01 -29.67 -9.26
CA SER A 72 -2.01 -30.69 -8.93
C SER A 72 -0.83 -30.13 -8.11
N GLN A 73 -0.46 -28.87 -8.34
CA GLN A 73 0.66 -28.22 -7.68
C GLN A 73 0.39 -27.95 -6.20
N GLN A 74 -0.86 -27.71 -5.80
CA GLN A 74 -1.21 -27.53 -4.39
C GLN A 74 -0.77 -28.73 -3.53
N ALA A 75 -0.91 -29.96 -4.06
CA ALA A 75 -0.56 -31.19 -3.34
C ALA A 75 0.94 -31.52 -3.39
N ASP A 76 1.70 -30.94 -4.33
CA ASP A 76 3.13 -31.19 -4.52
C ASP A 76 3.97 -30.22 -3.67
N ARG A 77 4.53 -30.70 -2.56
CA ARG A 77 5.40 -29.90 -1.68
C ARG A 77 6.61 -29.28 -2.37
N HIS A 78 7.10 -29.85 -3.46
CA HIS A 78 8.25 -29.29 -4.19
C HIS A 78 7.86 -28.10 -5.05
N LYS A 79 6.60 -28.05 -5.53
CA LYS A 79 6.07 -26.94 -6.32
C LYS A 79 5.32 -25.91 -5.46
N ASN A 80 4.82 -26.33 -4.30
CA ASN A 80 4.16 -25.50 -3.30
C ASN A 80 5.03 -25.28 -2.06
N SER A 81 6.24 -24.75 -2.27
CA SER A 81 7.16 -24.40 -1.16
C SER A 81 6.64 -23.24 -0.29
N LEU A 82 5.78 -22.39 -0.85
CA LEU A 82 5.16 -21.26 -0.18
C LEU A 82 3.90 -21.63 0.62
N GLY A 83 3.42 -22.88 0.51
CA GLY A 83 2.25 -23.36 1.24
C GLY A 83 0.92 -22.70 0.83
N PHE A 84 0.77 -22.26 -0.42
CA PHE A 84 -0.48 -21.68 -0.89
C PHE A 84 -1.61 -22.71 -0.92
N LYS A 85 -2.84 -22.25 -0.66
CA LYS A 85 -4.07 -23.04 -0.76
C LYS A 85 -5.01 -22.40 -1.77
N ILE A 86 -5.61 -23.24 -2.60
CA ILE A 86 -6.70 -22.85 -3.49
C ILE A 86 -8.00 -22.92 -2.70
N GLU A 87 -8.68 -21.80 -2.58
CA GLU A 87 -9.96 -21.65 -1.90
C GLU A 87 -11.04 -21.23 -2.92
N PRO A 88 -12.16 -21.96 -3.05
CA PRO A 88 -13.25 -21.51 -3.91
C PRO A 88 -13.88 -20.23 -3.35
N VAL A 89 -14.24 -19.31 -4.24
CA VAL A 89 -14.99 -18.11 -3.86
C VAL A 89 -16.41 -18.51 -3.45
N THR A 90 -16.67 -18.55 -2.15
CA THR A 90 -18.01 -18.75 -1.58
C THR A 90 -18.59 -17.43 -1.06
N ASP A 91 -19.90 -17.37 -0.80
CA ASP A 91 -20.52 -16.16 -0.21
C ASP A 91 -19.89 -15.80 1.14
N GLN A 92 -19.54 -16.82 1.96
CA GLN A 92 -18.87 -16.63 3.23
C GLN A 92 -17.47 -16.03 3.07
N VAL A 93 -16.67 -16.54 2.13
CA VAL A 93 -15.34 -15.98 1.82
C VAL A 93 -15.47 -14.56 1.28
N ALA A 94 -16.38 -14.32 0.34
CA ALA A 94 -16.61 -12.99 -0.22
C ALA A 94 -17.03 -11.98 0.87
N SER A 95 -17.89 -12.37 1.80
CA SER A 95 -18.25 -11.54 2.96
C SER A 95 -17.06 -11.21 3.82
N TRP A 96 -16.23 -12.19 4.19
CA TRP A 96 -15.03 -11.96 5.00
C TRP A 96 -14.05 -10.99 4.33
N LEU A 97 -13.85 -11.11 3.02
CA LEU A 97 -12.98 -10.23 2.25
C LEU A 97 -13.56 -8.82 2.09
N SER A 98 -14.89 -8.69 2.04
CA SER A 98 -15.56 -7.38 1.94
C SER A 98 -15.57 -6.59 3.25
N GLU A 99 -15.47 -7.27 4.39
CA GLU A 99 -15.50 -6.66 5.72
C GLU A 99 -14.13 -6.10 6.17
N GLU A 100 -13.06 -6.42 5.44
CA GLU A 100 -11.72 -5.95 5.76
C GLU A 100 -11.62 -4.44 5.57
N LYS A 101 -11.51 -3.71 6.67
CA LYS A 101 -11.33 -2.26 6.67
C LYS A 101 -9.84 -1.92 6.69
N PRO A 102 -9.39 -0.95 5.88
CA PRO A 102 -8.02 -0.44 5.97
C PRO A 102 -7.73 0.11 7.37
N PRO A 103 -6.45 0.22 7.76
CA PRO A 103 -6.06 0.86 9.02
C PRO A 103 -6.69 2.26 9.14
N LEU A 104 -7.25 2.53 10.32
CA LEU A 104 -8.04 3.72 10.59
C LEU A 104 -7.21 4.73 11.39
N LEU A 105 -7.05 5.96 10.88
CA LEU A 105 -6.42 7.07 11.60
C LEU A 105 -7.11 7.36 12.94
N SER A 106 -8.43 7.15 13.01
CA SER A 106 -9.22 7.29 14.24
C SER A 106 -8.66 6.51 15.45
N THR A 107 -7.90 5.43 15.22
CA THR A 107 -7.26 4.65 16.29
C THR A 107 -6.26 5.49 17.10
N LEU A 108 -5.61 6.48 16.49
CA LEU A 108 -4.72 7.44 17.17
C LEU A 108 -5.46 8.35 18.16
N ASN A 109 -6.79 8.47 18.04
CA ASN A 109 -7.60 9.33 18.89
C ASN A 109 -8.19 8.58 20.10
N THR A 110 -8.21 7.24 20.09
CA THR A 110 -8.91 6.42 21.10
C THR A 110 -8.13 6.14 22.37
N THR A 111 -6.82 6.39 22.38
CA THR A 111 -5.95 6.14 23.54
C THR A 111 -5.29 7.45 23.96
N SER A 112 -5.75 8.01 25.08
CA SER A 112 -5.19 9.22 25.69
C SER A 112 -5.37 10.52 24.89
N TYR A 113 -6.52 10.74 24.25
CA TYR A 113 -6.91 12.09 23.81
C TYR A 113 -7.23 12.95 25.04
N THR A 114 -6.19 13.50 25.66
CA THR A 114 -6.33 14.79 26.33
C THR A 114 -6.33 15.83 25.22
N PRO A 115 -7.37 16.66 25.07
CA PRO A 115 -7.31 17.82 24.20
C PRO A 115 -6.12 18.67 24.66
N THR A 116 -4.98 18.55 23.97
CA THR A 116 -3.93 19.56 24.07
C THR A 116 -4.54 20.77 23.41
N HIS A 117 -4.90 21.76 24.21
CA HIS A 117 -5.37 23.01 23.64
C HIS A 117 -4.19 23.61 22.85
N ASN A 118 -4.36 23.79 21.55
CA ASN A 118 -3.42 24.46 20.63
C ASN A 118 -3.39 25.98 20.88
N ASP A 119 -3.56 26.40 22.14
CA ASP A 119 -3.64 27.79 22.58
C ASP A 119 -2.61 28.10 23.69
N ARG A 120 -1.84 27.10 24.12
CA ARG A 120 -0.80 27.22 25.14
C ARG A 120 0.54 27.49 24.48
N LEU A 121 1.28 28.46 25.01
CA LEU A 121 2.62 28.77 24.52
C LEU A 121 3.69 27.91 25.19
N GLY A 122 4.81 27.73 24.51
CA GLY A 122 6.01 27.09 25.04
C GLY A 122 7.30 27.82 24.64
N PRO A 123 8.46 27.27 25.02
CA PRO A 123 9.76 27.81 24.66
C PRO A 123 9.94 27.94 23.14
N GLY A 124 10.55 29.03 22.70
CA GLY A 124 10.77 29.38 21.29
C GLY A 124 9.63 30.20 20.66
N ASP A 125 8.46 30.30 21.28
CA ASP A 125 7.39 31.13 20.73
C ASP A 125 7.71 32.63 20.86
N HIS A 126 7.20 33.44 19.93
CA HIS A 126 7.39 34.89 19.92
C HIS A 126 6.07 35.63 20.17
N LEU A 127 6.12 36.62 21.07
CA LEU A 127 4.98 37.41 21.49
C LEU A 127 5.17 38.90 21.18
N ALA A 128 4.15 39.52 20.61
CA ALA A 128 4.00 40.96 20.55
C ALA A 128 3.10 41.41 21.70
N ILE A 129 3.59 42.38 22.49
CA ILE A 129 2.90 42.86 23.68
C ILE A 129 2.66 44.35 23.54
N SER A 130 1.40 44.75 23.69
CA SER A 130 0.98 46.15 23.70
C SER A 130 0.44 46.50 25.08
N VAL A 131 0.99 47.56 25.68
CA VAL A 131 0.57 48.07 26.98
C VAL A 131 -0.14 49.41 26.75
N TYR A 132 -1.34 49.52 27.29
CA TYR A 132 -2.12 50.75 27.30
C TYR A 132 -2.14 51.32 28.70
N GLU A 133 -1.84 52.62 28.84
CA GLU A 133 -1.85 53.33 30.12
C GLU A 133 -2.67 54.61 30.02
N ILE A 134 -3.40 54.97 31.07
CA ILE A 134 -4.14 56.23 31.16
C ILE A 134 -3.41 57.17 32.13
N GLY A 135 -2.96 58.33 31.64
CA GLY A 135 -2.26 59.35 32.45
C GLY A 135 -0.73 59.33 32.32
N ASN A 136 0.00 59.72 33.37
CA ASN A 136 1.47 59.74 33.41
C ASN A 136 2.04 58.31 33.59
N GLY A 137 1.95 57.50 32.55
CA GLY A 137 2.39 56.10 32.56
C GLY A 137 3.92 55.92 32.58
N VAL A 138 4.38 54.74 33.02
CA VAL A 138 5.82 54.41 33.06
C VAL A 138 6.36 54.09 31.66
N PHE A 139 5.46 53.74 30.72
CA PHE A 139 5.80 53.44 29.34
C PHE A 139 5.60 54.63 28.39
N THR A 140 5.19 55.81 28.89
CA THR A 140 4.96 57.02 28.07
C THR A 140 6.21 57.87 27.83
N GLY A 141 7.36 57.50 28.41
CA GLY A 141 8.61 58.26 28.36
C GLY A 141 9.64 57.85 27.29
N GLY A 142 9.36 56.82 26.49
CA GLY A 142 10.24 56.41 25.39
C GLY A 142 10.08 57.35 24.21
N VAL A 143 11.08 58.20 23.96
CA VAL A 143 11.14 59.10 22.79
C VAL A 143 10.99 58.28 21.50
N ALA A 144 9.80 58.30 20.91
CA ALA A 144 9.63 57.95 19.52
C ALA A 144 10.12 59.14 18.68
N THR A 145 11.34 59.06 18.14
CA THR A 145 11.70 59.84 16.94
C THR A 145 10.93 59.23 15.76
N ALA A 146 9.64 59.55 15.66
CA ALA A 146 8.84 59.24 14.49
C ALA A 146 9.08 60.32 13.43
N SER A 147 9.83 59.98 12.38
CA SER A 147 9.78 60.68 11.11
C SER A 147 8.37 60.58 10.54
N ALA A 148 7.68 61.71 10.46
CA ALA A 148 6.33 61.82 9.92
C ALA A 148 6.34 61.53 8.41
N THR A 149 5.78 60.39 8.01
CA THR A 149 5.45 60.14 6.59
C THR A 149 4.21 59.25 6.47
N GLU A 150 3.14 59.50 7.22
CA GLU A 150 1.77 59.12 6.81
C GLU A 150 0.72 60.02 7.50
N PRO A 151 -0.24 60.63 6.76
CA PRO A 151 -1.33 61.39 7.35
C PRO A 151 -2.50 60.45 7.68
N GLY A 152 -2.66 60.08 8.96
CA GLY A 152 -3.83 59.30 9.39
C GLY A 152 -3.82 58.79 10.82
N THR A 153 -2.65 58.70 11.46
CA THR A 153 -2.55 58.25 12.86
C THR A 153 -2.60 59.45 13.79
N LEU A 154 -3.60 59.50 14.68
CA LEU A 154 -3.69 60.47 15.78
C LEU A 154 -2.59 60.17 16.80
N THR A 155 -1.35 60.55 16.48
CA THR A 155 -0.23 60.58 17.42
C THR A 155 -0.49 61.71 18.40
N THR A 156 -0.58 61.35 19.67
CA THR A 156 -0.65 62.27 20.80
C THR A 156 0.36 63.40 20.63
N LEU A 157 -0.14 64.64 20.54
CA LEU A 157 0.67 65.83 20.80
C LEU A 157 1.21 65.69 22.22
N ASN A 158 2.49 65.34 22.36
CA ASN A 158 3.20 65.60 23.60
C ASN A 158 3.05 67.10 23.86
N GLY A 159 2.35 67.44 24.95
CA GLY A 159 1.98 68.81 25.25
C GLY A 159 3.21 69.70 25.25
N VAL A 160 3.25 70.67 24.34
CA VAL A 160 4.11 71.84 24.48
C VAL A 160 3.70 72.52 25.79
N GLY A 161 4.51 72.35 26.85
CA GLY A 161 4.26 72.95 28.17
C GLY A 161 4.20 72.01 29.37
N GLY A 162 4.56 70.72 29.25
CA GLY A 162 4.69 69.84 30.42
C GLY A 162 3.35 69.37 31.03
N ALA A 163 2.25 69.44 30.27
CA ALA A 163 0.97 68.88 30.68
C ALA A 163 0.91 67.36 30.41
N PRO A 164 0.34 66.55 31.33
CA PRO A 164 0.09 65.11 31.12
C PRO A 164 -0.64 64.81 29.81
N PRO A 165 -0.31 63.71 29.11
CA PRO A 165 -1.11 63.27 27.96
C PRO A 165 -2.56 63.04 28.39
N ILE A 166 -3.49 63.67 27.66
CA ILE A 166 -4.93 63.57 27.87
C ILE A 166 -5.44 62.37 27.06
N GLY A 167 -5.30 61.16 27.59
CA GLY A 167 -5.79 59.95 26.91
C GLY A 167 -5.05 58.67 27.31
N ALA A 168 -5.49 57.55 26.72
CA ALA A 168 -4.76 56.29 26.80
C ALA A 168 -3.58 56.31 25.82
N VAL A 169 -2.36 56.07 26.30
CA VAL A 169 -1.17 55.92 25.45
C VAL A 169 -0.92 54.44 25.22
N GLN A 170 -0.73 54.05 23.96
CA GLN A 170 -0.31 52.72 23.57
C GLN A 170 1.21 52.66 23.44
N THR A 171 1.84 51.72 24.14
CA THR A 171 3.26 51.38 23.95
C THR A 171 3.36 49.94 23.48
N ASN A 172 3.96 49.76 22.30
CA ASN A 172 4.30 48.42 21.79
C ASN A 172 5.69 48.05 22.30
N LEU A 173 5.77 46.94 23.04
CA LEU A 173 7.05 46.38 23.43
C LEU A 173 7.70 45.69 22.21
N PRO A 174 9.04 45.58 22.18
CA PRO A 174 9.71 44.71 21.22
C PRO A 174 9.12 43.29 21.27
N VAL A 175 9.18 42.58 20.15
CA VAL A 175 8.80 41.17 20.11
C VAL A 175 9.73 40.41 21.07
N VAL A 176 9.13 39.67 22.00
CA VAL A 176 9.86 38.87 23.00
C VAL A 176 9.72 37.39 22.69
N GLU A 177 10.81 36.66 22.85
CA GLU A 177 10.87 35.21 22.73
C GLU A 177 10.67 34.57 24.11
N VAL A 178 9.92 33.47 24.16
CA VAL A 178 9.81 32.63 25.35
C VAL A 178 11.07 31.80 25.49
N ASN A 179 11.83 32.00 26.56
CA ASN A 179 13.09 31.28 26.77
C ASN A 179 12.87 29.81 27.17
N ASP A 180 13.97 29.04 27.28
CA ASP A 180 13.96 27.62 27.66
C ASP A 180 13.30 27.34 29.02
N ASP A 181 13.40 28.29 29.97
CA ASP A 181 12.75 28.21 31.29
C ASP A 181 11.24 28.56 31.24
N GLY A 182 10.72 28.89 30.05
CA GLY A 182 9.33 29.26 29.82
C GLY A 182 8.97 30.68 30.25
N ASN A 183 9.96 31.57 30.34
CA ASN A 183 9.82 32.96 30.80
C ASN A 183 10.00 33.96 29.67
N ILE A 184 9.40 35.14 29.82
CA ILE A 184 9.65 36.33 28.99
C ILE A 184 10.13 37.49 29.86
N LEU A 185 10.94 38.38 29.29
CA LEU A 185 11.39 39.60 29.97
C LEU A 185 10.44 40.77 29.67
N ILE A 186 9.80 41.29 30.71
CA ILE A 186 8.95 42.48 30.62
C ILE A 186 9.70 43.66 31.26
N PRO A 187 9.87 44.80 30.55
CA PRO A 187 10.49 45.98 31.13
C PRO A 187 9.79 46.41 32.42
N TYR A 188 10.58 46.76 33.43
CA TYR A 188 10.16 47.11 34.80
C TYR A 188 9.56 45.97 35.64
N ALA A 189 8.87 44.99 35.03
CA ALA A 189 8.30 43.84 35.72
C ALA A 189 9.26 42.64 35.85
N GLY A 190 10.36 42.60 35.10
CA GLY A 190 11.34 41.52 35.15
C GLY A 190 10.86 40.27 34.41
N GLN A 191 11.26 39.08 34.89
CA GLN A 191 10.88 37.81 34.26
C GLN A 191 9.45 37.41 34.64
N VAL A 192 8.67 37.01 33.63
CA VAL A 192 7.30 36.53 33.78
C VAL A 192 7.19 35.15 33.14
N HIS A 193 6.80 34.14 33.91
CA HIS A 193 6.59 32.79 33.41
C HIS A 193 5.31 32.69 32.56
N VAL A 194 5.42 32.17 31.35
CA VAL A 194 4.33 32.10 30.35
C VAL A 194 4.14 30.73 29.70
N ALA A 195 5.11 29.81 29.83
CA ALA A 195 4.97 28.48 29.27
C ALA A 195 3.76 27.74 29.87
N GLY A 196 3.05 27.02 29.01
CA GLY A 196 1.82 26.31 29.33
C GLY A 196 0.60 27.21 29.54
N LEU A 197 0.72 28.54 29.43
CA LEU A 197 -0.41 29.46 29.59
C LEU A 197 -1.02 29.82 28.24
N THR A 198 -2.31 30.13 28.26
CA THR A 198 -3.02 30.73 27.12
C THR A 198 -2.69 32.20 26.97
N ILE A 199 -2.92 32.76 25.78
CA ILE A 199 -2.74 34.20 25.51
C ILE A 199 -3.51 35.08 26.52
N SER A 200 -4.72 34.65 26.93
CA SER A 200 -5.53 35.37 27.92
C SER A 200 -4.89 35.35 29.31
N GLU A 201 -4.42 34.18 29.75
CA GLU A 201 -3.74 34.03 31.04
C GLU A 201 -2.42 34.81 31.08
N ILE A 202 -1.68 34.84 29.97
CA ILE A 202 -0.44 35.63 29.84
C ILE A 202 -0.74 37.12 29.94
N SER A 203 -1.75 37.62 29.21
CA SER A 203 -2.20 39.01 29.31
C SER A 203 -2.55 39.39 30.75
N GLN A 204 -3.32 38.56 31.44
CA GLN A 204 -3.67 38.78 32.85
C GLN A 204 -2.45 38.76 33.77
N ARG A 205 -1.52 37.83 33.55
CA ARG A 205 -0.29 37.69 34.35
C ARG A 205 0.62 38.90 34.19
N ILE A 206 0.87 39.35 32.96
CA ILE A 206 1.66 40.55 32.69
C ILE A 206 0.97 41.77 33.29
N ASN A 207 -0.35 41.89 33.10
CA ASN A 207 -1.13 42.98 33.67
C ASN A 207 -0.97 43.05 35.21
N ASN A 208 -1.05 41.90 35.88
CA ASN A 208 -0.84 41.82 37.33
C ASN A 208 0.58 42.18 37.74
N SER A 209 1.61 41.76 36.99
CA SER A 209 3.00 42.14 37.28
C SER A 209 3.26 43.65 37.13
N LEU A 210 2.50 44.33 36.27
CA LEU A 210 2.65 45.77 36.03
C LEU A 210 1.84 46.64 36.99
N LYS A 211 0.86 46.11 37.74
CA LYS A 211 0.01 46.89 38.66
C LYS A 211 0.78 47.62 39.78
N HIS A 212 1.95 47.11 40.15
CA HIS A 212 2.79 47.75 41.17
C HIS A 212 3.67 48.88 40.61
N ILE A 213 3.74 48.98 39.28
CA ILE A 213 4.63 49.90 38.55
C ILE A 213 3.79 50.96 37.83
N SER A 214 2.64 50.57 37.28
CA SER A 214 1.70 51.41 36.56
C SER A 214 0.34 51.45 37.25
N THR A 215 -0.29 52.63 37.29
CA THR A 215 -1.56 52.87 37.99
C THR A 215 -2.72 52.07 37.38
N ARG A 216 -2.77 51.95 36.05
CA ARG A 216 -3.86 51.28 35.32
C ARG A 216 -3.35 50.69 33.99
N PRO A 217 -2.47 49.67 34.02
CA PRO A 217 -2.07 49.00 32.80
C PRO A 217 -3.26 48.23 32.21
N ALA A 218 -3.32 48.17 30.89
CA ALA A 218 -4.14 47.23 30.14
C ALA A 218 -3.24 46.57 29.08
N VAL A 219 -3.10 45.25 29.16
CA VAL A 219 -2.11 44.51 28.36
C VAL A 219 -2.81 43.67 27.31
N ILE A 220 -2.40 43.81 26.05
CA ILE A 220 -2.82 42.95 24.94
C ILE A 220 -1.60 42.15 24.49
N VAL A 221 -1.77 40.83 24.35
CA VAL A 221 -0.72 39.91 23.92
C VAL A 221 -1.19 39.26 22.62
N ARG A 222 -0.30 39.15 21.65
CA ARG A 222 -0.55 38.49 20.36
C ARG A 222 0.63 37.58 20.00
N PRO A 223 0.39 36.33 19.58
CA PRO A 223 1.45 35.51 19.03
C PRO A 223 1.92 36.09 17.70
N VAL A 224 3.24 36.09 17.48
CA VAL A 224 3.88 36.52 16.24
C VAL A 224 4.38 35.31 15.48
N LEU A 225 5.02 34.39 16.19
CA LEU A 225 5.48 33.11 15.68
C LEU A 225 5.14 32.06 16.74
N ASP A 226 4.40 31.03 16.32
CA ASP A 226 4.12 29.86 17.14
C ASP A 226 5.05 28.73 16.66
N GLU A 227 6.04 28.42 17.49
CA GLU A 227 7.03 27.39 17.20
C GLU A 227 6.65 26.05 17.83
N THR A 228 5.88 26.09 18.90
CA THR A 228 5.55 24.91 19.69
C THR A 228 4.28 24.21 19.21
N ASN A 229 3.24 24.95 18.81
CA ASN A 229 2.00 24.40 18.29
C ASN A 229 2.07 24.24 16.78
N VAL A 230 2.94 23.37 16.28
CA VAL A 230 3.08 23.12 14.84
C VAL A 230 2.94 21.64 14.51
N VAL A 231 2.38 21.37 13.32
CA VAL A 231 2.48 20.06 12.65
C VAL A 231 3.50 20.18 11.51
N MET A 232 4.31 19.14 11.33
CA MET A 232 5.24 19.06 10.21
C MET A 232 4.59 18.32 9.05
N VAL A 233 4.53 18.92 7.86
CA VAL A 233 3.94 18.31 6.67
C VAL A 233 4.95 18.19 5.55
N TYR A 234 5.08 17.00 4.97
CA TYR A 234 6.03 16.75 3.88
C TYR A 234 5.59 15.60 2.96
N GLY A 235 6.44 15.31 1.96
CA GLY A 235 6.18 14.28 0.96
C GLY A 235 5.42 14.82 -0.25
N ASN A 236 4.36 14.12 -0.64
CA ASN A 236 3.62 14.32 -1.87
C ASN A 236 2.59 15.48 -1.80
N VAL A 237 2.96 16.58 -1.14
CA VAL A 237 2.21 17.84 -1.04
C VAL A 237 2.81 18.93 -1.93
N LEU A 238 2.03 19.96 -2.28
CA LEU A 238 2.54 21.14 -3.00
C LEU A 238 3.48 21.99 -2.15
N LYS A 239 3.14 22.21 -0.87
CA LYS A 239 3.90 23.04 0.08
C LYS A 239 4.24 22.20 1.31
N SER A 240 5.50 21.77 1.38
CA SER A 240 6.04 21.14 2.59
C SER A 240 6.53 22.18 3.58
N GLY A 241 6.45 21.86 4.87
CA GLY A 241 6.93 22.73 5.94
C GLY A 241 6.14 22.57 7.23
N ARG A 242 6.41 23.49 8.16
CA ARG A 242 5.68 23.61 9.42
C ARG A 242 4.36 24.33 9.15
N ILE A 243 3.27 23.79 9.67
CA ILE A 243 1.96 24.43 9.66
C ILE A 243 1.58 24.72 11.11
N PRO A 244 1.41 25.99 11.50
CA PRO A 244 0.97 26.33 12.86
C PRO A 244 -0.46 25.86 13.07
N LEU A 245 -0.70 25.24 14.21
CA LEU A 245 -2.00 24.86 14.72
C LEU A 245 -2.56 26.03 15.52
N THR A 246 -3.86 26.25 15.41
CA THR A 246 -4.56 27.34 16.10
C THR A 246 -5.60 26.78 17.06
N PRO A 247 -6.24 27.63 17.88
CA PRO A 247 -7.35 27.21 18.72
C PRO A 247 -8.55 26.59 17.96
N ASN A 248 -8.57 26.67 16.63
CA ASN A 248 -9.58 26.04 15.79
C ASN A 248 -9.44 24.51 15.68
N GLN A 249 -8.34 23.92 16.17
CA GLN A 249 -8.10 22.47 16.14
C GLN A 249 -8.11 21.89 14.72
N GLU A 250 -7.17 22.35 13.89
CA GLU A 250 -7.03 21.89 12.51
C GLU A 250 -6.94 20.36 12.43
N ARG A 251 -7.68 19.79 11.49
CA ARG A 251 -7.73 18.35 11.24
C ARG A 251 -6.83 17.98 10.07
N VAL A 252 -6.70 16.68 9.80
CA VAL A 252 -5.89 16.15 8.71
C VAL A 252 -6.22 16.83 7.39
N LEU A 253 -7.50 16.93 7.03
CA LEU A 253 -7.93 17.54 5.76
C LEU A 253 -7.64 19.04 5.70
N ASP A 254 -7.78 19.78 6.81
CA ASP A 254 -7.45 21.21 6.88
C ASP A 254 -5.97 21.43 6.59
N VAL A 255 -5.12 20.64 7.23
CA VAL A 255 -3.66 20.73 7.09
C VAL A 255 -3.20 20.28 5.71
N VAL A 256 -3.82 19.25 5.12
CA VAL A 256 -3.58 18.87 3.71
C VAL A 256 -3.95 20.02 2.78
N ALA A 257 -5.08 20.70 3.01
CA ALA A 257 -5.48 21.85 2.20
C ALA A 257 -4.53 23.05 2.36
N LEU A 258 -4.08 23.35 3.58
CA LEU A 258 -3.09 24.40 3.87
C LEU A 258 -1.73 24.09 3.22
N ALA A 259 -1.35 22.82 3.14
CA ALA A 259 -0.19 22.34 2.39
C ALA A 259 -0.38 22.38 0.86
N GLY A 260 -1.53 22.86 0.37
CA GLY A 260 -1.86 22.98 -1.05
C GLY A 260 -2.40 21.71 -1.69
N GLY A 261 -2.74 20.69 -0.91
CA GLY A 261 -3.26 19.41 -1.41
C GLY A 261 -2.20 18.43 -1.92
N PRO A 262 -2.61 17.21 -2.30
CA PRO A 262 -1.72 16.20 -2.84
C PRO A 262 -1.26 16.57 -4.27
N LYS A 263 -0.03 16.19 -4.63
CA LYS A 263 0.50 16.31 -6.01
C LYS A 263 -0.12 15.27 -6.96
N GLN A 264 -0.55 14.13 -6.42
CA GLN A 264 -1.20 13.04 -7.14
C GLN A 264 -2.69 13.01 -6.78
N LEU A 265 -3.46 12.14 -7.44
CA LEU A 265 -4.86 11.92 -7.12
C LEU A 265 -5.03 11.35 -5.70
N SER A 266 -6.14 11.71 -5.05
CA SER A 266 -6.42 11.25 -3.67
C SER A 266 -6.56 9.73 -3.57
N GLU A 267 -6.99 9.04 -4.64
CA GLU A 267 -7.04 7.57 -4.70
C GLU A 267 -5.68 6.87 -4.71
N ASP A 268 -4.62 7.59 -5.07
CA ASP A 268 -3.24 7.11 -5.16
C ASP A 268 -2.35 7.72 -4.06
N THR A 269 -2.97 8.35 -3.06
CA THR A 269 -2.25 9.02 -1.98
C THR A 269 -2.59 8.38 -0.64
N LEU A 270 -1.56 8.00 0.12
CA LEU A 270 -1.71 7.65 1.54
C LEU A 270 -1.30 8.83 2.41
N VAL A 271 -2.03 9.02 3.51
CA VAL A 271 -1.64 9.90 4.61
C VAL A 271 -1.01 9.03 5.69
N GLN A 272 0.27 9.26 5.95
CA GLN A 272 0.97 8.71 7.11
C GLN A 272 1.02 9.78 8.20
N LEU A 273 0.45 9.47 9.36
CA LEU A 273 0.52 10.32 10.54
C LEU A 273 1.37 9.64 11.61
N THR A 274 2.41 10.35 12.06
CA THR A 274 3.25 9.97 13.20
C THR A 274 2.92 10.86 14.38
N ARG A 275 2.50 10.24 15.49
CA ARG A 275 2.20 10.90 16.76
C ARG A 275 2.96 10.19 17.87
N GLY A 276 3.98 10.85 18.42
CA GLY A 276 4.89 10.24 19.38
C GLY A 276 5.62 9.01 18.78
N ASP A 277 5.40 7.85 19.37
CA ASP A 277 5.95 6.54 18.96
C ASP A 277 5.03 5.75 18.02
N ARG A 278 3.86 6.30 17.67
CA ARG A 278 2.85 5.60 16.86
C ARG A 278 2.82 6.15 15.44
N VAL A 279 2.75 5.24 14.48
CA VAL A 279 2.62 5.54 13.05
C VAL A 279 1.36 4.85 12.53
N VAL A 280 0.48 5.60 11.89
CA VAL A 280 -0.71 5.07 11.22
C VAL A 280 -0.78 5.63 9.81
N GLN A 281 -1.15 4.78 8.87
CA GLN A 281 -1.38 5.15 7.48
C GLN A 281 -2.84 4.93 7.12
N ALA A 282 -3.42 5.83 6.34
CA ALA A 282 -4.74 5.63 5.75
C ALA A 282 -4.81 6.26 4.35
N PRO A 283 -5.60 5.71 3.42
CA PRO A 283 -5.82 6.33 2.12
C PRO A 283 -6.45 7.71 2.25
N LEU A 284 -5.93 8.72 1.54
CA LEU A 284 -6.45 10.09 1.60
C LEU A 284 -7.94 10.12 1.24
N LYS A 285 -8.35 9.38 0.19
CA LYS A 285 -9.76 9.29 -0.17
C LYS A 285 -10.66 8.74 0.94
N LEU A 286 -10.18 7.78 1.72
CA LEU A 286 -10.96 7.23 2.83
C LEU A 286 -11.28 8.33 3.86
N ILE A 287 -10.29 9.19 4.12
CA ILE A 287 -10.40 10.33 5.06
C ILE A 287 -11.40 11.36 4.52
N GLU A 288 -11.34 11.68 3.23
CA GLU A 288 -12.30 12.57 2.56
C GLU A 288 -13.75 12.05 2.66
N GLN A 289 -13.95 10.73 2.65
CA GLN A 289 -15.27 10.10 2.62
C GLN A 289 -15.80 9.71 4.01
N THR A 290 -14.93 9.61 5.02
CA THR A 290 -15.25 9.09 6.34
C THR A 290 -14.84 10.12 7.41
N PRO A 291 -15.78 10.96 7.90
CA PRO A 291 -15.49 12.04 8.84
C PRO A 291 -14.81 11.62 10.15
N GLU A 292 -14.98 10.36 10.56
CA GLU A 292 -14.33 9.78 11.75
C GLU A 292 -12.81 9.63 11.56
N GLN A 293 -12.33 9.52 10.32
CA GLN A 293 -10.90 9.36 9.99
C GLN A 293 -10.17 10.70 9.89
N ASP A 294 -10.88 11.81 9.72
CA ASP A 294 -10.33 13.15 9.73
C ASP A 294 -10.08 13.59 11.19
N ILE A 295 -9.00 13.15 11.81
CA ILE A 295 -8.77 13.45 13.24
C ILE A 295 -8.12 14.83 13.45
N PRO A 296 -8.34 15.50 14.60
CA PRO A 296 -7.61 16.71 14.95
C PRO A 296 -6.12 16.42 15.11
N LEU A 297 -5.29 17.33 14.61
CA LEU A 297 -3.84 17.26 14.71
C LEU A 297 -3.36 17.93 16.00
N GLN A 298 -2.25 17.42 16.52
CA GLN A 298 -1.64 17.84 17.77
C GLN A 298 -0.25 18.43 17.54
N PRO A 299 0.22 19.32 18.43
CA PRO A 299 1.59 19.80 18.42
C PRO A 299 2.60 18.66 18.38
N GLY A 300 3.55 18.72 17.44
CA GLY A 300 4.57 17.68 17.26
C GLY A 300 4.18 16.51 16.36
N ASP A 301 2.94 16.45 15.88
CA ASP A 301 2.54 15.50 14.84
C ASP A 301 3.40 15.70 13.58
N ARG A 302 3.69 14.59 12.88
CA ARG A 302 4.35 14.59 11.58
C ARG A 302 3.47 13.89 10.57
N MET A 303 3.06 14.63 9.55
CA MET A 303 2.21 14.15 8.48
C MET A 303 3.01 14.05 7.17
N GLU A 304 3.00 12.87 6.58
CA GLU A 304 3.62 12.60 5.29
C GLU A 304 2.56 12.12 4.31
N LEU A 305 2.51 12.74 3.13
CA LEU A 305 1.70 12.22 2.04
C LEU A 305 2.59 11.35 1.16
N LEU A 306 2.20 10.09 0.97
CA LEU A 306 2.93 9.13 0.15
C LEU A 306 2.17 8.92 -1.16
N SER A 307 2.90 8.89 -2.27
CA SER A 307 2.34 8.46 -3.55
C SER A 307 2.41 6.94 -3.62
N GLU A 308 1.27 6.27 -3.54
CA GLU A 308 1.15 4.83 -3.73
C GLU A 308 0.01 4.53 -4.72
N PRO A 309 0.29 4.65 -6.04
CA PRO A 309 -0.63 4.21 -7.06
C PRO A 309 -0.92 2.72 -6.89
N ARG A 310 -2.20 2.38 -6.70
CA ARG A 310 -2.61 0.98 -6.50
C ARG A 310 -2.84 0.31 -7.83
N THR A 311 -2.23 -0.85 -8.02
CA THR A 311 -2.33 -1.60 -9.28
C THR A 311 -2.72 -3.05 -9.02
N PHE A 312 -3.30 -3.68 -10.04
CA PHE A 312 -3.41 -5.14 -10.11
C PHE A 312 -2.83 -5.61 -11.44
N THR A 313 -2.36 -6.85 -11.49
CA THR A 313 -1.80 -7.43 -12.70
C THR A 313 -2.65 -8.58 -13.19
N VAL A 314 -2.80 -8.69 -14.51
CA VAL A 314 -3.52 -9.80 -15.14
C VAL A 314 -2.57 -10.61 -16.02
N PHE A 315 -2.56 -11.92 -15.83
CA PHE A 315 -1.77 -12.89 -16.58
C PHE A 315 -2.62 -14.03 -17.14
N GLY A 316 -1.99 -14.82 -18.01
CA GLY A 316 -2.59 -16.02 -18.60
C GLY A 316 -3.46 -15.68 -19.82
N ALA A 317 -4.50 -16.47 -20.03
CA ALA A 317 -5.37 -16.42 -21.19
C ALA A 317 -6.49 -15.37 -21.06
N SER A 318 -6.14 -14.18 -20.60
CA SER A 318 -7.02 -13.00 -20.64
C SER A 318 -6.97 -12.32 -22.01
N SER A 319 -7.88 -11.38 -22.26
CA SER A 319 -7.84 -10.57 -23.49
C SER A 319 -6.57 -9.70 -23.59
N LYS A 320 -5.95 -9.33 -22.46
CA LYS A 320 -4.66 -8.62 -22.41
C LYS A 320 -3.89 -8.93 -21.12
N VAL A 321 -2.60 -9.26 -21.25
CA VAL A 321 -1.65 -9.31 -20.13
C VAL A 321 -1.13 -7.91 -19.86
N THR A 322 -1.46 -7.34 -18.70
CA THR A 322 -1.14 -5.95 -18.37
C THR A 322 -1.22 -5.70 -16.86
N GLU A 323 -0.48 -4.71 -16.40
CA GLU A 323 -0.71 -4.05 -15.12
C GLU A 323 -1.74 -2.94 -15.32
N VAL A 324 -2.67 -2.78 -14.37
CA VAL A 324 -3.78 -1.83 -14.44
C VAL A 324 -3.86 -1.05 -13.14
N ALA A 325 -3.87 0.28 -13.22
CA ALA A 325 -4.11 1.14 -12.08
C ALA A 325 -5.57 1.11 -11.64
N PHE A 326 -5.80 1.26 -10.34
CA PHE A 326 -7.14 1.26 -9.76
C PHE A 326 -7.94 2.48 -10.24
N GLY A 327 -7.33 3.66 -10.27
CA GLY A 327 -8.01 4.91 -10.69
C GLY A 327 -9.27 5.26 -9.88
N THR A 328 -9.55 4.51 -8.81
CA THR A 328 -10.68 4.66 -7.90
C THR A 328 -10.29 4.15 -6.51
N PRO A 329 -11.00 4.58 -5.45
CA PRO A 329 -10.71 4.16 -4.08
C PRO A 329 -10.85 2.65 -3.86
N GLN A 330 -11.80 2.03 -4.56
CA GLN A 330 -12.06 0.60 -4.51
C GLN A 330 -12.30 0.10 -5.94
N VAL A 331 -11.86 -1.14 -6.21
CA VAL A 331 -12.09 -1.86 -7.45
C VAL A 331 -12.49 -3.27 -7.04
N SER A 332 -13.63 -3.77 -7.51
CA SER A 332 -14.03 -5.17 -7.29
C SER A 332 -13.33 -6.12 -8.26
N LEU A 333 -13.28 -7.41 -7.95
CA LEU A 333 -12.74 -8.44 -8.85
C LEU A 333 -13.49 -8.46 -10.21
N ALA A 334 -14.80 -8.26 -10.18
CA ALA A 334 -15.62 -8.15 -11.39
C ALA A 334 -15.22 -6.94 -12.26
N GLU A 335 -15.02 -5.77 -11.65
CA GLU A 335 -14.56 -4.57 -12.36
C GLU A 335 -13.14 -4.74 -12.90
N ALA A 336 -12.25 -5.37 -12.14
CA ALA A 336 -10.89 -5.65 -12.56
C ALA A 336 -10.85 -6.54 -13.82
N LEU A 337 -11.62 -7.62 -13.84
CA LEU A 337 -11.80 -8.48 -15.02
C LEU A 337 -12.42 -7.71 -16.19
N SER A 338 -13.39 -6.85 -15.93
CA SER A 338 -14.05 -6.06 -16.97
C SER A 338 -13.09 -5.07 -17.64
N ARG A 339 -12.21 -4.42 -16.86
CA ARG A 339 -11.22 -3.46 -17.37
C ARG A 339 -10.20 -4.07 -18.33
N VAL A 340 -9.93 -5.37 -18.22
CA VAL A 340 -9.02 -6.09 -19.11
C VAL A 340 -9.75 -6.85 -20.22
N GLY A 341 -11.07 -6.71 -20.34
CA GLY A 341 -11.88 -7.38 -21.36
C GLY A 341 -12.17 -8.85 -21.08
N GLY A 342 -12.08 -9.28 -19.82
CA GLY A 342 -12.45 -10.62 -19.37
C GLY A 342 -11.54 -11.76 -19.84
N VAL A 343 -12.10 -12.97 -19.82
CA VAL A 343 -11.46 -14.20 -20.30
C VAL A 343 -11.47 -14.20 -21.83
N SER A 344 -10.36 -14.62 -22.46
CA SER A 344 -10.30 -14.72 -23.92
C SER A 344 -11.08 -15.94 -24.41
N ASP A 345 -12.15 -15.75 -25.19
CA ASP A 345 -13.02 -16.83 -25.69
C ASP A 345 -12.27 -17.99 -26.38
N GLY A 346 -11.17 -17.69 -27.09
CA GLY A 346 -10.42 -18.68 -27.87
C GLY A 346 -9.23 -19.31 -27.16
N GLN A 347 -8.86 -18.82 -25.98
CA GLN A 347 -7.63 -19.21 -25.29
C GLN A 347 -7.82 -19.53 -23.82
N GLY A 348 -8.77 -18.90 -23.15
CA GLY A 348 -8.95 -18.97 -21.71
C GLY A 348 -10.07 -19.91 -21.31
N ASP A 349 -9.91 -20.51 -20.13
CA ASP A 349 -10.93 -21.33 -19.49
C ASP A 349 -11.74 -20.47 -18.51
N PRO A 350 -13.01 -20.16 -18.81
CA PRO A 350 -13.82 -19.36 -17.89
C PRO A 350 -14.11 -20.07 -16.57
N ASN A 351 -13.97 -21.41 -16.51
CA ASN A 351 -14.12 -22.18 -15.27
C ASN A 351 -12.93 -22.02 -14.32
N ALA A 352 -11.83 -21.40 -14.76
CA ALA A 352 -10.55 -21.41 -14.06
C ALA A 352 -9.90 -20.02 -14.05
N VAL A 353 -10.60 -19.07 -13.42
CA VAL A 353 -10.06 -17.76 -13.08
C VAL A 353 -9.58 -17.78 -11.63
N TYR A 354 -8.39 -17.25 -11.39
CA TYR A 354 -7.76 -17.27 -10.08
C TYR A 354 -7.33 -15.87 -9.66
N LEU A 355 -7.55 -15.55 -8.39
CA LEU A 355 -7.02 -14.36 -7.73
C LEU A 355 -5.93 -14.80 -6.75
N PHE A 356 -4.70 -14.46 -7.06
CA PHE A 356 -3.53 -14.65 -6.22
C PHE A 356 -3.35 -13.44 -5.33
N ARG A 357 -3.36 -13.67 -4.02
CA ARG A 357 -3.32 -12.61 -3.01
C ARG A 357 -2.52 -13.04 -1.79
N PHE A 358 -1.89 -12.07 -1.14
CA PHE A 358 -1.34 -12.25 0.20
C PHE A 358 -2.36 -11.81 1.24
N GLU A 359 -2.72 -12.71 2.15
CA GLU A 359 -3.71 -12.45 3.19
C GLU A 359 -3.08 -12.30 4.57
N ASP A 360 -3.72 -11.47 5.39
CA ASP A 360 -3.33 -11.22 6.76
C ASP A 360 -3.74 -12.38 7.69
N ARG A 361 -3.30 -12.31 8.95
CA ARG A 361 -3.61 -13.33 9.95
C ARG A 361 -5.11 -13.48 10.23
N ASN A 362 -5.88 -12.40 10.11
CA ASN A 362 -7.32 -12.43 10.39
C ASN A 362 -8.06 -13.28 9.37
N ILE A 363 -7.80 -13.06 8.08
CA ILE A 363 -8.40 -13.86 7.00
C ILE A 363 -7.83 -15.28 7.01
N ALA A 364 -6.52 -15.45 7.19
CA ALA A 364 -5.89 -16.77 7.26
C ALA A 364 -6.54 -17.66 8.34
N THR A 365 -6.80 -17.12 9.52
CA THR A 365 -7.46 -17.85 10.62
C THR A 365 -8.88 -18.27 10.25
N LYS A 366 -9.66 -17.38 9.62
CA LYS A 366 -11.02 -17.68 9.15
C LYS A 366 -11.03 -18.79 8.08
N LEU A 367 -9.99 -18.83 7.24
CA LEU A 367 -9.78 -19.86 6.21
C LEU A 367 -9.19 -21.18 6.75
N GLY A 368 -8.89 -21.25 8.06
CA GLY A 368 -8.26 -22.42 8.68
C GLY A 368 -6.80 -22.64 8.27
N LEU A 369 -6.12 -21.58 7.84
CA LEU A 369 -4.70 -21.61 7.46
C LEU A 369 -3.82 -21.35 8.69
N GLN A 370 -2.73 -22.11 8.80
CA GLN A 370 -1.73 -21.92 9.84
C GLN A 370 -0.61 -21.01 9.33
N MET A 371 -0.26 -20.01 10.13
CA MET A 371 0.85 -19.10 9.84
C MET A 371 1.97 -19.33 10.84
N ASP A 372 3.21 -19.37 10.36
CA ASP A 372 4.37 -19.52 11.21
C ASP A 372 4.59 -18.28 12.10
N ALA A 373 5.24 -18.48 13.25
CA ALA A 373 5.57 -17.40 14.17
C ALA A 373 6.53 -16.40 13.50
N GLY A 374 6.03 -15.19 13.22
CA GLY A 374 6.77 -14.11 12.56
C GLY A 374 6.38 -13.86 11.09
N GLN A 375 5.53 -14.70 10.50
CA GLN A 375 4.98 -14.46 9.17
C GLN A 375 3.83 -13.43 9.26
N GLU A 376 3.95 -12.34 8.49
CA GLU A 376 2.94 -11.27 8.43
C GLU A 376 1.79 -11.60 7.48
N ASN A 377 2.10 -12.21 6.31
CA ASN A 377 1.12 -12.53 5.27
C ASN A 377 1.31 -13.96 4.72
N ILE A 378 0.23 -14.60 4.27
CA ILE A 378 0.24 -15.93 3.65
C ILE A 378 -0.34 -15.88 2.22
N PRO A 379 0.25 -16.56 1.22
CA PRO A 379 -0.32 -16.60 -0.12
C PRO A 379 -1.58 -17.48 -0.15
N VAL A 380 -2.67 -16.90 -0.65
CA VAL A 380 -3.95 -17.58 -0.88
C VAL A 380 -4.34 -17.41 -2.35
N VAL A 381 -4.86 -18.48 -2.95
CA VAL A 381 -5.34 -18.46 -4.33
C VAL A 381 -6.85 -18.66 -4.31
N TYR A 382 -7.61 -17.63 -4.65
CA TYR A 382 -9.06 -17.74 -4.76
C TYR A 382 -9.46 -18.22 -6.14
N HIS A 383 -10.31 -19.23 -6.23
CA HIS A 383 -10.81 -19.77 -7.49
C HIS A 383 -12.22 -19.26 -7.78
N LEU A 384 -12.41 -18.76 -9.00
CA LEU A 384 -13.66 -18.20 -9.52
C LEU A 384 -14.04 -18.94 -10.81
N ASP A 385 -15.29 -19.41 -10.87
CA ASP A 385 -15.87 -20.10 -12.01
C ASP A 385 -16.89 -19.18 -12.71
N LEU A 386 -16.49 -18.56 -13.82
CA LEU A 386 -17.35 -17.67 -14.61
C LEU A 386 -18.38 -18.42 -15.47
N MET A 387 -18.39 -19.75 -15.49
CA MET A 387 -19.53 -20.50 -16.05
C MET A 387 -20.68 -20.58 -15.04
N ASN A 388 -20.41 -20.38 -13.75
CA ASN A 388 -21.41 -20.24 -12.72
C ASN A 388 -21.88 -18.77 -12.60
N THR A 389 -23.18 -18.53 -12.80
CA THR A 389 -23.75 -17.17 -12.67
C THR A 389 -23.59 -16.59 -11.27
N GLN A 390 -23.56 -17.43 -10.22
CA GLN A 390 -23.39 -16.98 -8.84
C GLN A 390 -22.04 -16.26 -8.63
N ASP A 391 -20.98 -16.77 -9.25
CA ASP A 391 -19.62 -16.27 -9.08
C ASP A 391 -19.46 -14.84 -9.61
N TYR A 392 -20.27 -14.42 -10.60
CA TYR A 392 -20.32 -13.01 -11.01
C TYR A 392 -20.80 -12.07 -9.90
N PHE A 393 -21.78 -12.47 -9.11
CA PHE A 393 -22.25 -11.68 -7.97
C PHE A 393 -21.22 -11.69 -6.83
N LEU A 394 -20.52 -12.81 -6.62
CA LEU A 394 -19.47 -12.89 -5.62
C LEU A 394 -18.26 -12.03 -6.00
N ALA A 395 -17.88 -12.00 -7.27
CA ALA A 395 -16.80 -11.16 -7.78
C ALA A 395 -17.04 -9.65 -7.61
N GLN A 396 -18.30 -9.21 -7.54
CA GLN A 396 -18.64 -7.81 -7.23
C GLN A 396 -18.41 -7.46 -5.75
N LYS A 397 -18.51 -8.45 -4.85
CA LYS A 397 -18.33 -8.25 -3.41
C LYS A 397 -16.87 -8.25 -2.99
N ILE A 398 -15.98 -8.86 -3.78
CA ILE A 398 -14.56 -8.99 -3.44
C ILE A 398 -13.80 -7.73 -3.85
N PRO A 399 -13.32 -6.90 -2.92
CA PRO A 399 -12.47 -5.76 -3.24
C PRO A 399 -11.07 -6.26 -3.63
N MET A 400 -10.47 -5.66 -4.65
CA MET A 400 -9.08 -5.85 -5.05
C MET A 400 -8.13 -5.12 -4.08
N LYS A 401 -7.00 -5.74 -3.77
CA LYS A 401 -5.90 -5.17 -2.99
C LYS A 401 -4.76 -4.74 -3.91
N ASN A 402 -3.91 -3.85 -3.40
CA ASN A 402 -2.71 -3.42 -4.14
C ASN A 402 -1.84 -4.64 -4.46
N ARG A 403 -1.36 -4.73 -5.71
CA ARG A 403 -0.53 -5.83 -6.25
C ARG A 403 -1.20 -7.20 -6.30
N ASP A 404 -2.52 -7.26 -6.24
CA ASP A 404 -3.25 -8.49 -6.56
C ASP A 404 -2.93 -8.97 -7.98
N LEU A 405 -2.93 -10.29 -8.16
CA LEU A 405 -2.69 -10.92 -9.45
C LEU A 405 -3.92 -11.75 -9.85
N ILE A 406 -4.49 -11.42 -11.00
CA ILE A 406 -5.51 -12.22 -11.64
C ILE A 406 -4.83 -13.12 -12.67
N TYR A 407 -5.08 -14.42 -12.59
CA TYR A 407 -4.60 -15.39 -13.55
C TYR A 407 -5.77 -16.11 -14.19
N VAL A 408 -5.81 -16.11 -15.52
CA VAL A 408 -6.80 -16.87 -16.29
C VAL A 408 -6.11 -18.09 -16.86
N ALA A 409 -6.54 -19.30 -16.47
CA ALA A 409 -5.94 -20.51 -16.99
C ALA A 409 -6.26 -20.68 -18.48
N ASN A 410 -5.35 -21.36 -19.19
CA ASN A 410 -5.57 -21.70 -20.59
C ASN A 410 -6.72 -22.72 -20.69
N ALA A 411 -7.62 -22.51 -21.66
CA ALA A 411 -8.63 -23.47 -22.07
C ALA A 411 -7.96 -24.82 -22.33
N LYS A 412 -8.62 -25.89 -21.88
CA LYS A 412 -8.28 -27.24 -22.32
C LYS A 412 -8.69 -27.37 -23.78
N ILE A 413 -7.90 -26.78 -24.68
CA ILE A 413 -7.94 -27.09 -26.09
C ILE A 413 -7.52 -28.56 -26.16
N ASN A 414 -8.49 -29.47 -26.19
CA ASN A 414 -8.22 -30.79 -26.72
C ASN A 414 -7.55 -30.53 -28.08
N ASP A 415 -6.34 -31.05 -28.29
CA ASP A 415 -5.42 -30.84 -29.42
C ASP A 415 -6.03 -31.06 -30.84
N PHE A 416 -7.33 -31.28 -30.94
CA PHE A 416 -8.12 -31.67 -32.09
C PHE A 416 -8.30 -30.57 -33.16
N ASN A 417 -8.48 -29.30 -32.78
CA ASN A 417 -8.59 -28.21 -33.78
C ASN A 417 -7.24 -27.85 -34.42
N LYS A 418 -6.12 -28.12 -33.72
CA LYS A 418 -4.77 -27.92 -34.26
C LYS A 418 -4.33 -29.09 -35.16
N PHE A 419 -4.79 -30.31 -34.86
CA PHE A 419 -4.66 -31.45 -35.79
C PHE A 419 -5.29 -31.13 -37.16
N PHE A 420 -6.47 -30.50 -37.22
CA PHE A 420 -7.10 -30.17 -38.50
C PHE A 420 -6.37 -29.08 -39.31
N ASN A 421 -5.73 -28.10 -38.66
CA ASN A 421 -4.88 -27.12 -39.35
C ASN A 421 -3.53 -27.70 -39.79
N LEU A 422 -2.99 -28.68 -39.07
CA LEU A 422 -1.81 -29.44 -39.50
C LEU A 422 -2.17 -30.41 -40.64
N LEU A 423 -3.35 -31.03 -40.57
CA LEU A 423 -3.86 -31.98 -41.56
C LEU A 423 -4.21 -31.30 -42.88
N SER A 424 -4.75 -30.07 -42.86
CA SER A 424 -4.99 -29.28 -44.08
C SER A 424 -3.69 -28.87 -44.79
N THR A 425 -2.59 -28.71 -44.06
CA THR A 425 -1.25 -28.41 -44.61
C THR A 425 -0.61 -29.66 -45.25
N ILE A 426 -0.93 -30.86 -44.75
CA ILE A 426 -0.42 -32.14 -45.29
C ILE A 426 -1.25 -32.67 -46.47
N ILE A 427 -2.55 -32.35 -46.55
CA ILE A 427 -3.43 -32.84 -47.63
C ILE A 427 -3.39 -31.92 -48.87
N SER A 428 -2.95 -30.66 -48.74
CA SER A 428 -2.87 -29.70 -49.84
C SER A 428 -1.98 -30.13 -51.04
N PRO A 429 -0.83 -30.83 -50.88
CA PRO A 429 -0.03 -31.25 -52.03
C PRO A 429 -0.51 -32.54 -52.73
N GLY A 430 -1.44 -33.29 -52.12
CA GLY A 430 -1.87 -34.60 -52.62
C GLY A 430 -2.84 -34.53 -53.81
N ILE A 431 -3.64 -33.47 -53.90
CA ILE A 431 -4.66 -33.32 -54.95
C ILE A 431 -4.02 -32.76 -56.24
N THR A 432 -2.95 -31.97 -56.15
CA THR A 432 -2.23 -31.46 -57.33
C THR A 432 -1.36 -32.52 -57.99
N ALA A 433 -0.77 -33.45 -57.21
CA ALA A 433 0.04 -34.54 -57.76
C ALA A 433 -0.80 -35.63 -58.46
N ALA A 434 -2.02 -35.89 -57.99
CA ALA A 434 -2.93 -36.86 -58.60
C ALA A 434 -3.56 -36.36 -59.93
N TRP A 435 -3.63 -35.04 -60.12
CA TRP A 435 -4.19 -34.44 -61.35
C TRP A 435 -3.14 -34.23 -62.46
N LEU A 436 -1.85 -34.21 -62.13
CA LEU A 436 -0.72 -34.13 -63.08
C LEU A 436 -0.23 -35.49 -63.59
N ALA A 437 -0.77 -36.60 -63.06
CA ALA A 437 -0.38 -37.97 -63.40
C ALA A 437 -1.44 -38.72 -64.25
N LYS A 438 -2.40 -38.01 -64.83
CA LYS A 438 -3.37 -38.53 -65.81
C LYS A 438 -3.28 -37.69 -67.07
#